data_AF-A0A949CR19-F1
#
_entry.id   AF-A0A949CR19-F1
#
_cell.length_a   1.000
_cell.length_b   1.000
_cell.length_c   1.000
_cell.angle_alpha   90.00
_cell.angle_beta   90.00
_cell.angle_gamma   90.00
#
_symmetry.space_group_name_H-M   'P 1'
#
loop_
_entity.id
_entity.type
_entity.pdbx_description
1 polymer ?
#
loop_
_entity_poly.entity_id
_entity_poly.type
_entity_poly.pdbx_seq_one_letter_code
_entity_poly.pdbx_strand_id
1 'polypeptide(L)'
;MQQLESIPKYDFHSEIYKDAYSRINAIVIEGEQEACENYVKLAELLPDSQAELDRLSKMESRHKKGFEACGRNLDVIPDLGFAKQFFSQLHGNFQRAATEGKVVTCLLIQALIIECFAIAAYNVYIPVADGFARKITEGVVKDEYTHLNYGETWLKDHFQPSKSELEQANRQNLPLVWKMLNQVAKDALVLGMEKEALVEDFMIQYGEALSNIGFTTGEIMRMSAYGLVSA
;
A
#
# COMPACT_ATOMS: atom_id res chain seq x y z
N MET A 1 -34.46 -11.81 21.04
CA MET A 1 -33.31 -12.56 20.52
C MET A 1 -32.08 -12.01 21.21
N GLN A 2 -31.42 -12.80 22.06
CA GLN A 2 -30.13 -12.44 22.64
C GLN A 2 -29.11 -12.34 21.50
N GLN A 3 -28.53 -11.16 21.32
CA GLN A 3 -27.27 -11.04 20.57
C GLN A 3 -26.24 -11.85 21.33
N LEU A 4 -25.80 -12.97 20.73
CA LEU A 4 -24.55 -13.60 21.14
C LEU A 4 -23.46 -12.57 20.90
N GLU A 5 -22.92 -12.00 21.98
CA GLU A 5 -21.65 -11.29 21.93
C GLU A 5 -20.62 -12.26 21.36
N SER A 6 -20.12 -11.96 20.15
CA SER A 6 -19.04 -12.73 19.55
C SER A 6 -17.83 -12.59 20.47
N ILE A 7 -17.36 -13.70 21.04
CA ILE A 7 -16.04 -13.75 21.70
C ILE A 7 -15.03 -13.19 20.70
N PRO A 8 -14.21 -12.18 21.05
CA PRO A 8 -13.18 -11.68 20.16
C PRO A 8 -12.29 -12.84 19.73
N LYS A 9 -12.15 -13.05 18.41
CA LYS A 9 -11.32 -14.12 17.85
C LYS A 9 -9.83 -13.95 18.22
N TYR A 10 -9.43 -12.73 18.63
CA TYR A 10 -8.07 -12.34 18.98
C TYR A 10 -8.05 -11.58 20.31
N ASP A 11 -7.01 -11.81 21.12
CA ASP A 11 -6.74 -11.03 22.32
C ASP A 11 -5.84 -9.83 21.97
N PHE A 12 -6.48 -8.69 21.68
CA PHE A 12 -5.83 -7.44 21.30
C PHE A 12 -4.93 -6.85 22.39
N HIS A 13 -5.06 -7.29 23.64
CA HIS A 13 -4.28 -6.82 24.77
C HIS A 13 -3.12 -7.74 25.13
N SER A 14 -2.99 -8.90 24.46
CA SER A 14 -1.85 -9.79 24.65
C SER A 14 -0.54 -9.14 24.18
N GLU A 15 0.55 -9.40 24.90
CA GLU A 15 1.88 -8.91 24.53
C GLU A 15 2.30 -9.39 23.13
N ILE A 16 1.89 -10.59 22.73
CA ILE A 16 2.17 -11.15 21.39
C ILE A 16 1.48 -10.31 20.31
N TYR A 17 0.20 -9.98 20.51
CA TYR A 17 -0.53 -9.13 19.57
C TYR A 17 0.09 -7.74 19.50
N LYS A 18 0.35 -7.13 20.65
CA LYS A 18 0.92 -5.76 20.74
C LYS A 18 2.32 -5.66 20.11
N ASP A 19 3.16 -6.68 20.30
CA ASP A 19 4.49 -6.74 19.66
C ASP A 19 4.36 -6.80 18.13
N ALA A 20 3.54 -7.70 17.58
CA ALA A 20 3.31 -7.78 16.13
C ALA A 20 2.66 -6.50 15.59
N TYR A 21 1.68 -5.97 16.31
CA TYR A 21 0.97 -4.74 15.96
C TYR A 21 1.91 -3.54 15.93
N SER A 22 2.94 -3.49 16.78
CA SER A 22 3.93 -2.40 16.79
C SER A 22 4.63 -2.23 15.45
N ARG A 23 4.94 -3.34 14.77
CA ARG A 23 5.62 -3.36 13.46
C ARG A 23 4.64 -3.14 12.32
N ILE A 24 3.49 -3.81 12.33
CA ILE A 24 2.47 -3.64 11.28
C ILE A 24 1.90 -2.21 11.28
N ASN A 25 1.55 -1.68 12.46
CA ASN A 25 1.06 -0.30 12.58
C ASN A 25 2.13 0.71 12.17
N ALA A 26 3.40 0.45 12.47
CA ALA A 26 4.49 1.31 12.01
C ALA A 26 4.67 1.29 10.49
N ILE A 27 4.56 0.12 9.84
CA ILE A 27 4.58 0.00 8.38
C ILE A 27 3.50 0.87 7.77
N VAL A 28 2.26 0.79 8.27
CA VAL A 28 1.18 1.60 7.73
C VAL A 28 1.47 3.09 7.94
N ILE A 29 1.86 3.52 9.14
CA ILE A 29 2.20 4.94 9.43
C ILE A 29 3.32 5.47 8.52
N GLU A 30 4.37 4.68 8.29
CA GLU A 30 5.48 5.08 7.44
C GLU A 30 5.08 5.09 5.96
N GLY A 31 4.30 4.10 5.50
CA GLY A 31 3.76 4.06 4.14
C GLY A 31 2.93 5.31 3.82
N GLU A 32 2.07 5.73 4.76
CA GLU A 32 1.29 6.96 4.64
C GLU A 32 2.15 8.24 4.66
N GLN A 33 3.24 8.24 5.44
CA GLN A 33 4.19 9.35 5.43
C GLN A 33 4.92 9.44 4.08
N GLU A 34 5.41 8.32 3.58
CA GLU A 34 6.09 8.25 2.28
C GLU A 34 5.12 8.61 1.14
N ALA A 35 3.87 8.13 1.17
CA ALA A 35 2.85 8.49 0.20
C ALA A 35 2.57 10.00 0.17
N CYS A 36 2.43 10.61 1.36
CA CYS A 36 2.30 12.06 1.51
C CYS A 36 3.45 12.81 0.82
N GLU A 37 4.70 12.37 1.04
CA GLU A 37 5.90 12.98 0.46
C GLU A 37 6.02 12.72 -1.05
N ASN A 38 5.69 11.51 -1.49
CA ASN A 38 5.73 11.09 -2.89
C ASN A 38 4.73 11.89 -3.73
N TYR A 39 3.51 12.15 -3.22
CA TYR A 39 2.53 12.99 -3.91
C TYR A 39 2.96 14.45 -4.00
N VAL A 40 3.60 15.01 -2.96
CA VAL A 40 4.23 16.34 -3.06
C VAL A 40 5.29 16.34 -4.16
N LYS A 41 6.13 15.30 -4.21
CA LYS A 41 7.17 15.21 -5.24
C LYS A 41 6.60 15.06 -6.65
N LEU A 42 5.53 14.28 -6.81
CA LEU A 42 4.82 14.16 -8.08
C LEU A 42 4.19 15.50 -8.50
N ALA A 43 3.70 16.32 -7.56
CA ALA A 43 3.15 17.64 -7.85
C ALA A 43 4.20 18.58 -8.45
N GLU A 44 5.47 18.46 -8.05
CA GLU A 44 6.58 19.19 -8.67
C GLU A 44 6.88 18.70 -10.10
N LEU A 45 6.74 17.40 -10.36
CA LEU A 45 7.02 16.79 -11.67
C LEU A 45 5.86 16.96 -12.66
N LEU A 46 4.64 17.12 -12.15
CA LEU A 46 3.40 17.27 -12.90
C LEU A 46 2.68 18.57 -12.48
N PRO A 47 3.20 19.75 -12.85
CA PRO A 47 2.65 21.03 -12.40
C PRO A 47 1.18 21.23 -12.81
N ASP A 48 0.76 20.68 -13.95
CA ASP A 48 -0.63 20.75 -14.42
C ASP A 48 -1.60 19.97 -13.51
N SER A 49 -1.09 19.00 -12.75
CA SER A 49 -1.84 18.19 -11.78
C SER A 49 -1.60 18.59 -10.33
N GLN A 50 -0.85 19.68 -10.08
CA GLN A 50 -0.39 20.05 -8.74
C GLN A 50 -1.52 20.12 -7.71
N ALA A 51 -2.65 20.74 -8.05
CA ALA A 51 -3.76 20.92 -7.11
C ALA A 51 -4.38 19.59 -6.66
N GLU A 52 -4.48 18.61 -7.55
CA GLU A 52 -5.01 17.29 -7.20
C GLU A 52 -3.98 16.48 -6.41
N LEU A 53 -2.70 16.49 -6.83
CA LEU A 53 -1.63 15.79 -6.12
C LEU A 53 -1.40 16.34 -4.70
N ASP A 54 -1.51 17.66 -4.51
CA ASP A 54 -1.49 18.28 -3.17
C ASP A 54 -2.68 17.84 -2.31
N ARG A 55 -3.84 17.58 -2.92
CA ARG A 55 -5.01 17.07 -2.22
C ARG A 55 -4.80 15.61 -1.80
N LEU A 56 -4.26 14.76 -2.68
CA LEU A 56 -3.92 13.37 -2.36
C LEU A 56 -2.89 13.31 -1.23
N SER A 57 -1.80 14.10 -1.30
CA SER A 57 -0.82 14.22 -0.21
C SER A 57 -1.45 14.56 1.15
N LYS A 58 -2.38 15.53 1.18
CA LYS A 58 -3.12 15.89 2.40
C LYS A 58 -4.03 14.78 2.89
N MET A 59 -4.48 13.89 2.03
CA MET A 59 -5.29 12.72 2.37
C MET A 59 -4.47 11.70 3.15
N GLU A 60 -3.28 11.35 2.64
CA GLU A 60 -2.33 10.47 3.34
C GLU A 60 -1.93 11.00 4.71
N SER A 61 -1.70 12.31 4.82
CA SER A 61 -1.45 12.94 6.12
C SER A 61 -2.60 12.74 7.13
N ARG A 62 -3.85 12.61 6.66
CA ARG A 62 -5.00 12.28 7.53
C ARG A 62 -5.05 10.79 7.83
N HIS A 63 -4.81 9.93 6.84
CA HIS A 63 -4.75 8.47 7.04
C HIS A 63 -3.70 8.10 8.07
N LYS A 64 -2.47 8.64 7.93
CA LYS A 64 -1.40 8.52 8.92
C LYS A 64 -1.87 8.82 10.35
N LYS A 65 -2.54 9.96 10.56
CA LYS A 65 -3.06 10.35 11.89
C LYS A 65 -4.11 9.39 12.42
N GLY A 66 -4.92 8.81 11.53
CA GLY A 66 -5.85 7.73 11.83
C GLY A 66 -5.13 6.50 12.36
N PHE A 67 -4.11 6.01 11.65
CA PHE A 67 -3.35 4.83 12.06
C PHE A 67 -2.47 5.06 13.30
N GLU A 68 -1.95 6.28 13.50
CA GLU A 68 -1.35 6.68 14.79
C GLU A 68 -2.36 6.60 15.94
N ALA A 69 -3.64 6.92 15.70
CA ALA A 69 -4.69 6.78 16.69
C ALA A 69 -5.00 5.30 16.99
N CYS A 70 -4.94 4.42 15.99
CA CYS A 70 -5.09 2.97 16.20
C CYS A 70 -4.00 2.41 17.12
N GLY A 71 -2.73 2.80 16.92
CA GLY A 71 -1.64 2.44 17.84
C GLY A 71 -1.87 2.93 19.27
N ARG A 72 -2.28 4.20 19.44
CA ARG A 72 -2.62 4.77 20.76
C ARG A 72 -3.78 4.03 21.43
N ASN A 73 -4.81 3.62 20.68
CA ASN A 73 -5.97 2.91 21.21
C ASN A 73 -5.60 1.55 21.84
N LEU A 74 -4.54 0.90 21.37
CA LEU A 74 -4.07 -0.38 21.89
C LEU A 74 -2.88 -0.25 22.86
N ASP A 75 -2.51 0.98 23.24
CA ASP A 75 -1.31 1.29 24.02
C ASP A 75 -0.05 0.68 23.38
N VAL A 76 0.09 0.81 22.06
CA VAL A 76 1.21 0.29 21.26
C VAL A 76 2.06 1.46 20.75
N ILE A 77 3.36 1.39 20.98
CA ILE A 77 4.35 2.30 20.38
C ILE A 77 4.79 1.70 19.04
N PRO A 78 4.57 2.38 17.91
CA PRO A 78 4.97 1.86 16.60
C PRO A 78 6.50 1.82 16.44
N ASP A 79 7.04 0.72 15.92
CA ASP A 79 8.45 0.58 15.54
C ASP A 79 8.75 1.23 14.17
N LEU A 80 8.87 2.56 14.17
CA LEU A 80 9.16 3.34 12.96
C LEU A 80 10.55 3.04 12.37
N GLY A 81 11.49 2.52 13.17
CA GLY A 81 12.80 2.12 12.68
C GLY A 81 12.71 0.92 11.76
N PHE A 82 11.95 -0.09 12.18
CA PHE A 82 11.61 -1.25 11.34
C PHE A 82 10.88 -0.84 10.06
N ALA A 83 9.87 0.03 10.16
CA ALA A 83 9.08 0.48 9.02
C ALA A 83 9.90 1.22 7.95
N LYS A 84 10.81 2.11 8.35
CA LYS A 84 11.74 2.78 7.42
C LYS A 84 12.63 1.81 6.68
N GLN A 85 13.15 0.81 7.39
CA GLN A 85 13.95 -0.24 6.76
C GLN A 85 13.11 -1.08 5.79
N PHE A 86 11.86 -1.38 6.16
CA PHE A 86 10.93 -2.14 5.34
C PHE A 86 10.68 -1.49 3.97
N PHE A 87 10.45 -0.18 3.91
CA PHE A 87 10.22 0.54 2.65
C PHE A 87 11.48 0.99 1.92
N SER A 88 12.64 1.03 2.59
CA SER A 88 13.89 1.65 2.10
C SER A 88 14.25 1.40 0.63
N GLN A 89 14.08 0.17 0.13
CA GLN A 89 14.39 -0.17 -1.25
C GLN A 89 13.38 0.43 -2.25
N LEU A 90 12.09 0.34 -1.93
CA LEU A 90 11.02 0.89 -2.78
C LEU A 90 11.07 2.42 -2.76
N HIS A 91 11.27 3.01 -1.57
CA HIS A 91 11.50 4.43 -1.37
C HIS A 91 12.70 4.94 -2.17
N GLY A 92 13.85 4.25 -2.09
CA GLY A 92 15.04 4.59 -2.86
C GLY A 92 14.84 4.48 -4.37
N ASN A 93 14.04 3.53 -4.85
CA ASN A 93 13.66 3.45 -6.27
C ASN A 93 12.81 4.65 -6.69
N PHE A 94 11.83 5.06 -5.87
CA PHE A 94 11.01 6.24 -6.13
C PHE A 94 11.87 7.52 -6.18
N GLN A 95 12.72 7.74 -5.19
CA GLN A 95 13.58 8.95 -5.12
C GLN A 95 14.51 9.07 -6.33
N ARG A 96 15.10 7.95 -6.78
CA ARG A 96 15.93 7.92 -7.99
C ARG A 96 15.12 8.26 -9.24
N ALA A 97 13.96 7.62 -9.41
CA ALA A 97 13.07 7.91 -10.54
C ALA A 97 12.65 9.39 -10.56
N ALA A 98 12.30 9.96 -9.40
CA ALA A 98 11.92 11.36 -9.27
C ALA A 98 13.07 12.31 -9.62
N THR A 99 14.29 12.00 -9.19
CA THR A 99 15.50 12.78 -9.52
C THR A 99 15.81 12.74 -11.02
N GLU A 100 15.52 11.62 -11.68
CA GLU A 100 15.69 11.43 -13.13
C GLU A 100 14.51 11.95 -13.97
N GLY A 101 13.45 12.49 -13.33
CA GLY A 101 12.23 12.94 -14.03
C GLY A 101 11.36 11.81 -14.59
N LYS A 102 11.53 10.57 -14.12
CA LYS A 102 10.81 9.37 -14.55
C LYS A 102 9.43 9.27 -13.88
N VAL A 103 8.52 10.14 -14.30
CA VAL A 103 7.17 10.23 -13.74
C VAL A 103 6.41 8.89 -13.85
N VAL A 104 6.56 8.16 -14.96
CA VAL A 104 5.89 6.87 -15.17
C VAL A 104 6.33 5.85 -14.11
N THR A 105 7.64 5.76 -13.84
CA THR A 105 8.18 4.91 -12.77
C THR A 105 7.68 5.35 -11.38
N CYS A 106 7.66 6.66 -11.10
CA CYS A 106 7.14 7.18 -9.83
C CYS A 106 5.66 6.83 -9.63
N LEU A 107 4.81 6.99 -10.65
CA LEU A 107 3.39 6.66 -10.60
C LEU A 107 3.16 5.15 -10.47
N LEU A 108 3.97 4.31 -11.12
CA LEU A 108 3.88 2.86 -10.93
C LEU A 108 4.21 2.45 -9.49
N ILE A 109 5.22 3.06 -8.87
CA ILE A 109 5.60 2.74 -7.50
C ILE A 109 4.53 3.22 -6.52
N GLN A 110 4.19 4.51 -6.54
CA GLN A 110 3.24 5.08 -5.59
C GLN A 110 1.81 4.65 -5.93
N ALA A 111 1.29 5.12 -7.06
CA ALA A 111 -0.13 5.08 -7.37
C ALA A 111 -0.65 3.69 -7.81
N LEU A 112 0.24 2.72 -8.07
CA LEU A 112 -0.16 1.34 -8.37
C LEU A 112 0.36 0.37 -7.31
N ILE A 113 1.68 0.20 -7.17
CA ILE A 113 2.25 -0.83 -6.28
C ILE A 113 1.88 -0.56 -4.81
N ILE A 114 2.16 0.65 -4.31
CA ILE A 114 1.89 1.00 -2.90
C ILE A 114 0.39 1.04 -2.64
N GLU A 115 -0.41 1.67 -3.50
CA GLU A 115 -1.87 1.71 -3.29
C GLU A 115 -2.51 0.32 -3.32
N CYS A 116 -2.15 -0.54 -4.28
CA CYS A 116 -2.68 -1.91 -4.32
C CYS A 116 -2.25 -2.72 -3.10
N PHE A 117 -1.02 -2.50 -2.60
CA PHE A 117 -0.53 -3.15 -1.39
C PHE A 117 -1.29 -2.66 -0.14
N ALA A 118 -1.56 -1.36 -0.03
CA ALA A 118 -2.32 -0.76 1.06
C ALA A 118 -3.77 -1.25 1.06
N ILE A 119 -4.47 -1.17 -0.08
CA ILE A 119 -5.85 -1.66 -0.24
C ILE A 119 -5.94 -3.14 0.15
N ALA A 120 -5.01 -3.98 -0.31
CA ALA A 120 -4.96 -5.39 0.04
C ALA A 120 -4.78 -5.62 1.54
N ALA A 121 -3.82 -4.92 2.16
CA ALA A 121 -3.59 -5.00 3.60
C ALA A 121 -4.83 -4.57 4.39
N TYR A 122 -5.49 -3.50 3.97
CA TYR A 122 -6.65 -2.94 4.65
C TYR A 122 -7.87 -3.85 4.52
N ASN A 123 -8.16 -4.38 3.34
CA ASN A 123 -9.25 -5.32 3.10
C ASN A 123 -9.10 -6.60 3.95
N VAL A 124 -7.88 -7.12 4.05
CA VAL A 124 -7.59 -8.32 4.85
C VAL A 124 -7.59 -8.01 6.36
N TYR A 125 -7.22 -6.80 6.77
CA TYR A 125 -7.21 -6.38 8.18
C TYR A 125 -8.62 -6.09 8.74
N ILE A 126 -9.50 -5.44 7.98
CA ILE A 126 -10.85 -5.02 8.44
C ILE A 126 -11.65 -6.13 9.17
N PRO A 127 -11.70 -7.38 8.68
CA PRO A 127 -12.46 -8.45 9.33
C PRO A 127 -11.88 -8.93 10.66
N VAL A 128 -10.59 -8.66 10.92
CA VAL A 128 -9.86 -9.13 12.11
C VAL A 128 -9.43 -8.00 13.06
N ALA A 129 -9.60 -6.75 12.63
CA ALA A 129 -9.30 -5.55 13.41
C ALA A 129 -10.21 -5.39 14.63
N ASP A 130 -9.70 -4.70 15.66
CA ASP A 130 -10.52 -4.23 16.77
C ASP A 130 -11.55 -3.18 16.30
N GLY A 131 -12.61 -2.96 17.08
CA GLY A 131 -13.72 -2.10 16.67
C GLY A 131 -13.34 -0.65 16.37
N PHE A 132 -12.30 -0.11 17.00
CA PHE A 132 -11.82 1.25 16.73
C PHE A 132 -11.04 1.28 15.43
N ALA A 133 -10.01 0.42 15.29
CA ALA A 133 -9.16 0.40 14.11
C ALA A 133 -9.96 0.05 12.85
N ARG A 134 -10.89 -0.91 12.94
CA ARG A 134 -11.79 -1.27 11.83
C ARG A 134 -12.49 -0.07 11.22
N LYS A 135 -13.06 0.80 12.05
CA LYS A 135 -13.84 1.97 11.59
C LYS A 135 -12.95 3.01 10.90
N ILE A 136 -11.70 3.16 11.37
CA ILE A 136 -10.70 4.01 10.72
C ILE A 136 -10.33 3.41 9.35
N THR A 137 -9.96 2.13 9.31
CA THR A 137 -9.53 1.45 8.08
C THR A 137 -10.64 1.40 7.03
N GLU A 138 -11.90 1.15 7.41
CA GLU A 138 -13.06 1.22 6.49
C GLU A 138 -13.27 2.62 5.88
N GLY A 139 -12.86 3.68 6.57
CA GLY A 139 -12.85 5.04 6.05
C GLY A 139 -11.74 5.24 5.04
N VAL A 140 -10.52 4.84 5.40
CA VAL A 140 -9.30 4.96 4.57
C VAL A 140 -9.46 4.20 3.25
N VAL A 141 -9.92 2.95 3.26
CA VAL A 141 -10.09 2.14 2.03
C VAL A 141 -10.94 2.84 0.95
N LYS A 142 -11.96 3.61 1.36
CA LYS A 142 -12.79 4.36 0.39
C LYS A 142 -12.02 5.50 -0.26
N ASP A 143 -11.14 6.13 0.49
CA ASP A 143 -10.28 7.21 0.02
C ASP A 143 -9.16 6.67 -0.88
N GLU A 144 -8.59 5.49 -0.58
CA GLU A 144 -7.51 4.86 -1.36
C GLU A 144 -7.87 4.58 -2.83
N TYR A 145 -9.12 4.21 -3.11
CA TYR A 145 -9.56 4.05 -4.50
C TYR A 145 -9.45 5.35 -5.31
N THR A 146 -9.43 6.52 -4.66
CA THR A 146 -9.18 7.81 -5.32
C THR A 146 -7.72 7.96 -5.72
N HIS A 147 -6.78 7.52 -4.85
CA HIS A 147 -5.34 7.51 -5.14
C HIS A 147 -5.02 6.62 -6.34
N LEU A 148 -5.47 5.37 -6.28
CA LEU A 148 -5.29 4.40 -7.36
C LEU A 148 -5.86 4.91 -8.69
N ASN A 149 -7.08 5.46 -8.65
CA ASN A 149 -7.75 5.99 -9.85
C ASN A 149 -7.00 7.16 -10.50
N TYR A 150 -6.36 8.06 -9.73
CA TYR A 150 -5.57 9.15 -10.32
C TYR A 150 -4.39 8.58 -11.13
N GLY A 151 -3.61 7.67 -10.54
CA GLY A 151 -2.47 7.04 -11.21
C GLY A 151 -2.87 6.25 -12.43
N GLU A 152 -3.92 5.44 -12.32
CA GLU A 152 -4.50 4.69 -13.44
C GLU A 152 -4.93 5.60 -14.58
N THR A 153 -5.67 6.68 -14.27
CA THR A 153 -6.17 7.60 -15.29
C THR A 153 -5.02 8.28 -16.02
N TRP A 154 -4.03 8.80 -15.28
CA TRP A 154 -2.88 9.44 -15.91
C TRP A 154 -2.08 8.47 -16.79
N LEU A 155 -1.80 7.26 -16.29
CA LEU A 155 -1.05 6.25 -17.02
C LEU A 155 -1.81 5.70 -18.23
N LYS A 156 -3.13 5.62 -18.16
CA LYS A 156 -4.01 5.25 -19.27
C LYS A 156 -3.96 6.28 -20.39
N ASP A 157 -4.10 7.57 -20.05
CA ASP A 157 -4.05 8.67 -21.02
C ASP A 157 -2.68 8.78 -21.70
N HIS A 158 -1.62 8.29 -21.03
CA HIS A 158 -0.26 8.26 -21.53
C HIS A 158 0.25 6.85 -21.83
N PHE A 159 -0.63 5.88 -22.07
CA PHE A 159 -0.24 4.47 -22.07
C PHE A 159 0.81 4.12 -23.12
N GLN A 160 0.60 4.52 -24.38
CA GLN A 160 1.52 4.18 -25.48
C GLN A 160 2.96 4.63 -25.24
N PRO A 161 3.24 5.90 -24.89
CA PRO A 161 4.60 6.32 -24.56
C PRO A 161 5.11 5.75 -23.23
N SER A 162 4.21 5.43 -22.27
CA SER A 162 4.59 4.97 -20.92
C SER A 162 4.87 3.46 -20.85
N LYS A 163 4.34 2.66 -21.79
CA LYS A 163 4.29 1.20 -21.70
C LYS A 163 5.65 0.54 -21.44
N SER A 164 6.68 0.90 -22.21
CA SER A 164 8.01 0.29 -22.04
C SER A 164 8.64 0.62 -20.69
N GLU A 165 8.41 1.82 -20.17
CA GLU A 165 8.92 2.22 -18.86
C GLU A 165 8.12 1.52 -17.75
N LEU A 166 6.81 1.36 -17.89
CA LEU A 166 5.97 0.61 -16.96
C LEU A 166 6.43 -0.86 -16.84
N GLU A 167 6.73 -1.52 -17.96
CA GLU A 167 7.24 -2.89 -17.95
C GLU A 167 8.60 -3.01 -17.24
N GLN A 168 9.49 -2.03 -17.47
CA GLN A 168 10.81 -1.97 -16.82
C GLN A 168 10.68 -1.68 -15.32
N ALA A 169 9.87 -0.69 -14.95
CA ALA A 169 9.62 -0.32 -13.56
C ALA A 169 8.94 -1.47 -12.80
N ASN A 170 7.97 -2.16 -13.40
CA ASN A 170 7.37 -3.37 -12.82
C ASN A 170 8.43 -4.44 -12.52
N ARG A 171 9.31 -4.74 -13.50
CA ARG A 171 10.36 -5.75 -13.31
C ARG A 171 11.31 -5.41 -12.16
N GLN A 172 11.55 -4.12 -11.92
CA GLN A 172 12.44 -3.66 -10.85
C GLN A 172 11.76 -3.64 -9.48
N ASN A 173 10.47 -3.30 -9.42
CA ASN A 173 9.79 -2.98 -8.16
C ASN A 173 8.86 -4.09 -7.65
N LEU A 174 8.18 -4.82 -8.53
CA LEU A 174 7.27 -5.90 -8.11
C LEU A 174 7.95 -7.00 -7.28
N PRO A 175 9.20 -7.43 -7.58
CA PRO A 175 10.01 -8.29 -6.70
C PRO A 175 10.09 -7.83 -5.23
N LEU A 176 10.08 -6.52 -4.99
CA LEU A 176 10.19 -5.96 -3.64
C LEU A 176 8.91 -6.21 -2.84
N VAL A 177 7.74 -6.19 -3.49
CA VAL A 177 6.44 -6.48 -2.85
C VAL A 177 6.42 -7.88 -2.25
N TRP A 178 6.94 -8.88 -2.95
CA TRP A 178 7.02 -10.23 -2.39
C TRP A 178 7.99 -10.35 -1.23
N LYS A 179 9.13 -9.65 -1.29
CA LYS A 179 10.06 -9.59 -0.15
C LYS A 179 9.38 -8.94 1.05
N MET A 180 8.64 -7.86 0.83
CA MET A 180 7.86 -7.16 1.85
C MET A 180 6.81 -8.10 2.47
N LEU A 181 5.98 -8.77 1.66
CA LEU A 181 4.98 -9.75 2.12
C LEU A 181 5.62 -10.92 2.91
N ASN A 182 6.76 -11.43 2.45
CA ASN A 182 7.52 -12.46 3.16
C ASN A 182 8.03 -11.97 4.52
N GLN A 183 8.49 -10.72 4.59
CA GLN A 183 9.06 -10.14 5.80
C GLN A 183 7.99 -9.92 6.90
N VAL A 184 6.75 -9.60 6.53
CA VAL A 184 5.67 -9.32 7.50
C VAL A 184 4.76 -10.51 7.80
N ALA A 185 4.92 -11.63 7.08
CA ALA A 185 3.99 -12.77 7.16
C ALA A 185 3.74 -13.28 8.60
N LYS A 186 4.78 -13.27 9.46
CA LYS A 186 4.63 -13.72 10.85
C LYS A 186 3.79 -12.76 11.70
N ASP A 187 4.05 -11.46 11.57
CA ASP A 187 3.31 -10.44 12.33
C ASP A 187 1.88 -10.32 11.80
N ALA A 188 1.70 -10.37 10.48
CA ALA A 188 0.40 -10.42 9.83
C ALA A 188 -0.43 -11.62 10.34
N LEU A 189 0.16 -12.80 10.44
CA LEU A 189 -0.51 -13.99 10.97
C LEU A 189 -0.96 -13.82 12.43
N VAL A 190 -0.16 -13.17 13.28
CA VAL A 190 -0.55 -12.85 14.66
C VAL A 190 -1.77 -11.93 14.71
N LEU A 191 -1.87 -10.99 13.76
CA LEU A 191 -3.03 -10.13 13.58
C LEU A 191 -4.21 -10.83 12.89
N GLY A 192 -4.07 -12.10 12.49
CA GLY A 192 -5.10 -12.86 11.79
C GLY A 192 -5.19 -12.60 10.29
N MET A 193 -4.16 -11.98 9.71
CA MET A 193 -4.06 -11.67 8.29
C MET A 193 -3.23 -12.76 7.58
N GLU A 194 -3.90 -13.65 6.85
CA GLU A 194 -3.23 -14.71 6.10
C GLU A 194 -2.43 -14.14 4.92
N LYS A 195 -1.19 -14.60 4.74
CA LYS A 195 -0.31 -14.13 3.67
C LYS A 195 -0.92 -14.40 2.29
N GLU A 196 -1.55 -15.56 2.12
CA GLU A 196 -2.20 -15.96 0.87
C GLU A 196 -3.33 -15.01 0.50
N ALA A 197 -4.10 -14.53 1.48
CA ALA A 197 -5.16 -13.54 1.25
C ALA A 197 -4.58 -12.17 0.86
N LEU A 198 -3.48 -11.76 1.48
CA LEU A 198 -2.77 -10.52 1.10
C LEU A 198 -2.22 -10.59 -0.33
N VAL A 199 -1.62 -11.73 -0.69
CA VAL A 199 -1.11 -12.02 -2.03
C VAL A 199 -2.26 -11.97 -3.03
N GLU A 200 -3.36 -12.67 -2.75
CA GLU A 200 -4.53 -12.75 -3.65
C GLU A 200 -5.12 -11.37 -3.90
N ASP A 201 -5.45 -10.62 -2.86
CA ASP A 201 -6.10 -9.30 -3.01
C ASP A 201 -5.17 -8.32 -3.73
N PHE A 202 -3.87 -8.31 -3.40
CA PHE A 202 -2.89 -7.48 -4.11
C PHE A 202 -2.85 -7.79 -5.62
N MET A 203 -2.83 -9.07 -5.98
CA MET A 203 -2.76 -9.49 -7.39
C MET A 203 -4.03 -9.14 -8.16
N ILE A 204 -5.19 -9.19 -7.50
CA ILE A 204 -6.46 -8.76 -8.09
C ILE A 204 -6.42 -7.25 -8.34
N GLN A 205 -6.17 -6.43 -7.32
CA GLN A 205 -6.14 -4.97 -7.45
C GLN A 205 -5.10 -4.51 -8.49
N TYR A 206 -3.88 -5.04 -8.41
CA TYR A 206 -2.81 -4.66 -9.34
C TYR A 206 -3.08 -5.13 -10.78
N GLY A 207 -3.64 -6.33 -10.94
CA GLY A 207 -4.02 -6.86 -12.25
C GLY A 207 -5.15 -6.06 -12.91
N GLU A 208 -6.16 -5.67 -12.13
CA GLU A 208 -7.25 -4.80 -12.59
C GLU A 208 -6.73 -3.42 -12.98
N ALA A 209 -5.85 -2.81 -12.18
CA ALA A 209 -5.23 -1.53 -12.48
C ALA A 209 -4.44 -1.55 -13.79
N LEU A 210 -3.61 -2.58 -14.00
CA LEU A 210 -2.87 -2.76 -15.26
C LEU A 210 -3.81 -2.95 -16.45
N SER A 211 -4.91 -3.69 -16.28
CA SER A 211 -5.92 -3.86 -17.31
C SER A 211 -6.62 -2.54 -17.65
N ASN A 212 -6.95 -1.72 -16.66
CA ASN A 212 -7.60 -0.42 -16.84
C ASN A 212 -6.72 0.57 -17.61
N ILE A 213 -5.41 0.53 -17.36
CA ILE A 213 -4.38 1.32 -18.05
C ILE A 213 -4.25 0.91 -19.52
N GLY A 214 -4.41 -0.38 -19.84
CA GLY A 214 -4.44 -0.87 -21.22
C GLY A 214 -3.56 -2.08 -21.51
N PHE A 215 -2.98 -2.73 -20.50
CA PHE A 215 -2.26 -3.99 -20.69
C PHE A 215 -3.22 -5.13 -21.02
N THR A 216 -2.79 -6.02 -21.90
CA THR A 216 -3.53 -7.25 -22.22
C THR A 216 -3.36 -8.28 -21.11
N THR A 217 -4.29 -9.25 -21.02
CA THR A 217 -4.18 -10.35 -20.06
C THR A 217 -2.85 -11.10 -20.15
N GLY A 218 -2.33 -11.33 -21.36
CA GLY A 218 -1.03 -11.99 -21.55
C GLY A 218 0.18 -11.14 -21.11
N GLU A 219 0.06 -9.81 -21.12
CA GLU A 219 1.07 -8.90 -20.58
C GLU A 219 1.00 -8.86 -19.06
N ILE A 220 -0.19 -8.74 -18.49
CA ILE A 220 -0.41 -8.77 -17.04
C ILE A 220 0.16 -10.06 -16.44
N MET A 221 -0.15 -11.22 -17.02
CA MET A 221 0.40 -12.50 -16.53
C MET A 221 1.94 -12.53 -16.55
N ARG A 222 2.57 -11.96 -17.59
CA ARG A 222 4.04 -11.85 -17.65
C ARG A 222 4.60 -10.87 -16.62
N MET A 223 3.94 -9.73 -16.44
CA MET A 223 4.31 -8.70 -15.46
C MET A 223 4.23 -9.25 -14.04
N SER A 224 3.13 -9.91 -13.71
CA SER A 224 2.86 -10.62 -12.45
C SER A 224 3.92 -11.69 -12.14
N ALA A 225 4.29 -12.49 -13.15
CA ALA A 225 5.29 -13.54 -13.00
C ALA A 225 6.67 -13.01 -12.62
N TYR A 226 7.04 -11.76 -12.99
CA TYR A 226 8.34 -11.20 -12.62
C TYR A 226 8.51 -11.03 -11.12
N GLY A 227 7.44 -10.79 -10.38
CA GLY A 227 7.55 -10.76 -8.94
C GLY A 227 7.95 -12.14 -8.38
N LEU A 228 7.42 -13.23 -8.96
CA LEU A 228 7.72 -14.59 -8.50
C LEU A 228 9.16 -15.03 -8.75
N VAL A 229 9.92 -14.32 -9.60
CA VAL A 229 11.34 -14.65 -9.90
C VAL A 229 12.26 -14.47 -8.69
N SER A 230 11.78 -13.76 -7.66
CA SER A 230 12.48 -13.51 -6.39
C SER A 230 11.76 -14.05 -5.16
N ALA A 231 10.68 -14.81 -5.35
CA ALA A 231 9.89 -15.42 -4.27
C ALA A 231 10.59 -16.64 -3.65
#